data_AF-Q5GUP9-F1
#
_entry.id   AF-Q5GUP9-F1
#
_cell.length_a   1.000
_cell.length_b   1.000
_cell.length_c   1.000
_cell.angle_alpha   90.00
_cell.angle_beta   90.00
_cell.angle_gamma   90.00
#
_symmetry.space_group_name_H-M   'P 1'
#
loop_
_entity.id
_entity.type
_entity.pdbx_description
1 polymer ?
#
loop_
_entity_poly.entity_id
_entity_poly.type
_entity_poly.pdbx_seq_one_letter_code
_entity_poly.pdbx_strand_id
1 'polypeptide(L)'
;MLGLAVTATYTTADATPTHSDGRPRCCCFFPLLPPYPDLWKSWMSSQTAAERELAELLVESLNLEDVQPADIDPEAPLFNTGLGLDSIDALELALAISKRYGFQLRSDNDENRRIFASLRALSAHVEANKTV
;
A
#
# COMPACT_ATOMS: atom_id res chain seq x y z
N MET A 1 53.56 -20.37 -39.19
CA MET A 1 54.01 -19.37 -38.21
C MET A 1 53.04 -18.20 -38.29
N LEU A 2 51.83 -18.32 -37.73
CA LEU A 2 51.43 -18.01 -36.34
C LEU A 2 51.76 -16.56 -35.91
N GLY A 3 50.70 -15.79 -35.70
CA GLY A 3 50.74 -14.43 -35.15
C GLY A 3 49.34 -13.83 -35.10
N LEU A 4 48.41 -14.48 -34.37
CA LEU A 4 47.14 -13.87 -33.95
C LEU A 4 47.45 -12.69 -33.02
N ALA A 5 46.92 -11.51 -33.34
CA ALA A 5 46.77 -10.41 -32.39
C ALA A 5 45.27 -10.11 -32.24
N VAL A 6 44.67 -10.75 -31.25
CA VAL A 6 43.34 -10.43 -30.73
C VAL A 6 43.50 -9.20 -29.84
N THR A 7 42.93 -8.07 -30.26
CA THR A 7 42.65 -6.94 -29.35
C THR A 7 41.16 -6.64 -29.44
N ALA A 8 40.39 -7.31 -28.58
CA ALA A 8 38.99 -7.00 -28.35
C ALA A 8 38.91 -5.80 -27.40
N THR A 9 38.69 -4.61 -27.95
CA THR A 9 38.25 -3.45 -27.16
C THR A 9 36.75 -3.58 -26.93
N TYR A 10 36.36 -4.07 -25.75
CA TYR A 10 34.98 -3.97 -25.28
C TYR A 10 34.67 -2.49 -25.04
N THR A 11 33.99 -1.85 -26.00
CA THR A 11 33.30 -0.58 -25.76
C THR A 11 31.91 -0.93 -25.24
N THR A 12 31.69 -0.77 -23.95
CA THR A 12 30.34 -0.81 -23.38
C THR A 12 29.73 0.55 -23.64
N ALA A 13 29.22 0.74 -24.86
CA ALA A 13 28.33 1.86 -25.16
C ALA A 13 26.97 1.51 -24.52
N ASP A 14 26.76 2.07 -23.34
CA ASP A 14 25.48 2.10 -22.65
C ASP A 14 24.45 2.79 -23.55
N ALA A 15 23.65 1.98 -24.23
CA ALA A 15 22.54 2.42 -25.03
C ALA A 15 21.40 2.82 -24.09
N THR A 16 21.37 4.09 -23.69
CA THR A 16 20.19 4.69 -23.08
C THR A 16 19.12 4.87 -24.16
N PRO A 17 17.94 4.23 -24.07
CA PRO A 17 16.84 4.55 -24.96
C PRO A 17 16.32 5.94 -24.58
N THR A 18 16.50 6.88 -25.50
CA THR A 18 15.80 8.16 -25.54
C THR A 18 14.31 7.87 -25.71
N HIS A 19 13.49 8.20 -24.70
CA HIS A 19 12.05 8.29 -24.91
C HIS A 19 11.68 9.75 -25.20
N SER A 20 11.30 9.92 -26.45
CA SER A 20 10.76 11.11 -27.06
C SER A 20 9.41 11.47 -26.43
N ASP A 21 9.37 12.47 -25.56
CA ASP A 21 8.12 13.15 -25.24
C ASP A 21 8.34 14.66 -25.32
N GLY A 22 8.12 15.19 -26.53
CA GLY A 22 8.33 16.58 -26.91
C GLY A 22 7.33 17.53 -26.26
N ARG A 23 7.54 17.88 -24.99
CA ARG A 23 6.78 18.97 -24.34
C ARG A 23 7.60 20.27 -24.34
N PRO A 24 7.08 21.37 -24.92
CA PRO A 24 7.74 22.67 -24.82
C PRO A 24 7.67 23.20 -23.39
N ARG A 25 8.81 23.70 -22.90
CA ARG A 25 8.90 24.60 -21.75
C ARG A 25 8.21 25.92 -22.11
N CYS A 26 7.00 26.15 -21.62
CA CYS A 26 6.44 27.50 -21.53
C CYS A 26 5.64 27.67 -20.24
N CYS A 27 6.15 28.57 -19.41
CA CYS A 27 5.42 29.32 -18.41
C CYS A 27 4.23 30.04 -19.06
N CYS A 28 3.03 29.94 -18.49
CA CYS A 28 2.02 31.00 -18.43
C CYS A 28 0.76 30.54 -17.68
N PHE A 29 0.49 31.23 -16.56
CA PHE A 29 -0.85 31.67 -16.16
C PHE A 29 -1.88 30.59 -15.73
N PHE A 30 -1.88 30.25 -14.43
CA PHE A 30 -3.08 29.75 -13.77
C PHE A 30 -3.25 30.43 -12.41
N PRO A 31 -4.10 31.47 -12.29
CA PRO A 31 -4.47 32.01 -11.00
C PRO A 31 -5.57 31.16 -10.38
N LEU A 32 -5.38 30.80 -9.11
CA LEU A 32 -6.36 30.14 -8.22
C LEU A 32 -6.62 28.64 -8.47
N LEU A 33 -5.62 27.81 -8.22
CA LEU A 33 -5.88 26.44 -7.76
C LEU A 33 -5.94 26.47 -6.22
N PRO A 34 -7.04 26.05 -5.57
CA PRO A 34 -7.02 25.84 -4.12
C PRO A 34 -6.00 24.73 -3.78
N PRO A 35 -5.34 24.79 -2.61
CA PRO A 35 -4.45 23.73 -2.17
C PRO A 35 -5.31 22.51 -1.84
N TYR A 36 -5.31 21.50 -2.71
CA TYR A 36 -5.86 20.19 -2.39
C TYR A 36 -4.69 19.25 -2.07
N PRO A 37 -4.29 19.11 -0.79
CA PRO A 37 -3.23 18.17 -0.41
C PRO A 37 -3.60 16.69 -0.65
N ASP A 38 -4.88 16.40 -0.94
CA ASP A 38 -5.45 15.05 -0.78
C ASP A 38 -6.05 14.43 -2.06
N LEU A 39 -6.15 15.18 -3.17
CA LEU A 39 -6.88 14.71 -4.36
C LEU A 39 -6.21 13.57 -5.15
N TRP A 40 -4.90 13.36 -4.99
CA TRP A 40 -4.22 12.22 -5.62
C TRP A 40 -4.35 10.92 -4.82
N LYS A 41 -4.70 10.98 -3.52
CA LYS A 41 -5.10 9.80 -2.72
C LYS A 41 -6.38 9.17 -3.28
N SER A 42 -7.31 10.00 -3.74
CA SER A 42 -8.62 9.58 -4.27
C SER A 42 -8.55 8.80 -5.59
N TRP A 43 -7.46 8.90 -6.35
CA TRP A 43 -7.30 8.19 -7.63
C TRP A 43 -6.63 6.82 -7.45
N MET A 44 -5.75 6.60 -6.48
CA MET A 44 -4.86 5.42 -6.54
C MET A 44 -5.27 4.21 -5.71
N SER A 45 -6.26 4.30 -4.81
CA SER A 45 -6.53 3.22 -3.86
C SER A 45 -8.01 2.84 -3.75
N SER A 46 -8.58 2.27 -4.80
CA SER A 46 -9.90 1.61 -4.72
C SER A 46 -9.80 0.34 -3.87
N GLN A 47 -10.66 0.22 -2.85
CA GLN A 47 -10.76 -0.99 -2.03
C GLN A 47 -11.42 -2.14 -2.82
N THR A 48 -10.91 -3.35 -2.63
CA THR A 48 -11.57 -4.60 -3.04
C THR A 48 -12.73 -4.93 -2.09
N ALA A 49 -13.60 -5.88 -2.47
CA ALA A 49 -14.70 -6.32 -1.61
C ALA A 49 -14.21 -6.87 -0.25
N ALA A 50 -13.10 -7.62 -0.26
CA ALA A 50 -12.51 -8.17 0.96
C ALA A 50 -11.87 -7.08 1.83
N GLU A 51 -11.18 -6.10 1.22
CA GLU A 51 -10.63 -4.95 1.95
C GLU A 51 -11.76 -4.13 2.59
N ARG A 52 -12.87 -3.92 1.88
CA ARG A 52 -14.03 -3.19 2.41
C ARG A 52 -14.71 -3.89 3.58
N GLU A 53 -14.94 -5.20 3.47
CA GLU A 53 -15.52 -5.99 4.57
C GLU A 53 -14.63 -5.92 5.84
N LEU A 54 -13.31 -5.91 5.63
CA LEU A 54 -12.34 -5.81 6.70
C LEU A 54 -12.23 -4.39 7.27
N ALA A 55 -12.41 -3.36 6.43
CA ALA A 55 -12.52 -1.97 6.86
C ALA A 55 -13.77 -1.74 7.71
N GLU A 56 -14.90 -2.34 7.32
CA GLU A 56 -16.14 -2.32 8.09
C GLU A 56 -15.94 -3.01 9.44
N LEU A 57 -15.31 -4.20 9.46
CA LEU A 57 -14.95 -4.88 10.70
C LEU A 57 -14.04 -4.02 11.58
N LEU A 58 -13.05 -3.33 11.00
CA LEU A 58 -12.12 -2.47 11.73
C LEU A 58 -12.87 -1.33 12.42
N VAL A 59 -13.70 -0.58 11.68
CA VAL A 59 -14.49 0.54 12.22
C VAL A 59 -15.46 0.07 13.29
N GLU A 60 -16.14 -1.06 13.08
CA GLU A 60 -17.07 -1.65 14.07
C GLU A 60 -16.34 -2.17 15.32
N SER A 61 -15.22 -2.86 15.15
CA SER A 61 -14.48 -3.46 16.27
C SER A 61 -13.79 -2.43 17.15
N LEU A 62 -13.31 -1.34 16.55
CA LEU A 62 -12.59 -0.26 17.24
C LEU A 62 -13.48 0.95 17.53
N ASN A 63 -14.78 0.86 17.22
CA ASN A 63 -15.78 1.92 17.43
C ASN A 63 -15.31 3.30 16.91
N LEU A 64 -14.79 3.35 15.69
CA LEU A 64 -14.27 4.58 15.08
C LEU A 64 -15.42 5.43 14.51
N GLU A 65 -15.95 6.36 15.30
CA GLU A 65 -17.11 7.17 14.91
C GLU A 65 -16.80 8.22 13.83
N ASP A 66 -15.54 8.67 13.75
CA ASP A 66 -15.08 9.71 12.81
C ASP A 66 -14.49 9.14 11.50
N VAL A 67 -14.44 7.82 11.35
CA VAL A 67 -13.81 7.15 10.21
C VAL A 67 -14.83 6.28 9.48
N GLN A 68 -15.09 6.60 8.21
CA GLN A 68 -15.91 5.74 7.37
C GLN A 68 -15.09 4.60 6.78
N PRO A 69 -15.61 3.36 6.72
CA PRO A 69 -14.90 2.22 6.14
C PRO A 69 -14.41 2.48 4.70
N ALA A 70 -15.22 3.19 3.89
CA ALA A 70 -14.90 3.50 2.50
C ALA A 70 -13.78 4.55 2.33
N ASP A 71 -13.50 5.33 3.38
CA ASP A 71 -12.47 6.38 3.37
C ASP A 71 -11.11 5.86 3.84
N ILE A 72 -11.06 4.61 4.34
CA ILE A 72 -9.81 3.96 4.75
C ILE A 72 -8.97 3.64 3.51
N ASP A 73 -7.78 4.22 3.43
CA ASP A 73 -6.85 3.94 2.33
C ASP A 73 -6.22 2.54 2.52
N PRO A 74 -6.44 1.60 1.59
CA PRO A 74 -5.97 0.24 1.75
C PRO A 74 -4.45 0.07 1.77
N GLU A 75 -3.70 1.04 1.22
CA GLU A 75 -2.24 1.02 1.20
C GLU A 75 -1.60 1.82 2.34
N ALA A 76 -2.39 2.64 3.04
CA ALA A 76 -1.89 3.45 4.13
C ALA A 76 -1.57 2.61 5.38
N PRO A 77 -0.61 3.07 6.21
CA PRO A 77 -0.33 2.46 7.51
C PRO A 77 -1.57 2.46 8.41
N LEU A 78 -1.96 1.33 9.00
CA LEU A 78 -3.10 1.32 9.95
C LEU A 78 -2.71 1.93 11.31
N PHE A 79 -1.51 1.64 11.79
CA PHE A 79 -1.04 2.02 13.13
C PHE A 79 -0.14 3.26 13.11
N ASN A 80 -0.08 3.96 14.23
CA ASN A 80 0.70 5.17 14.44
C ASN A 80 0.25 6.35 13.56
N THR A 81 0.73 6.45 12.31
CA THR A 81 0.63 7.67 11.50
C THR A 81 -0.57 7.70 10.55
N GLY A 82 -1.20 6.55 10.25
CA GLY A 82 -2.38 6.56 9.38
C GLY A 82 -3.67 6.75 10.15
N LEU A 83 -4.31 5.66 10.60
CA LEU A 83 -5.57 5.75 11.38
C LEU A 83 -5.36 6.15 12.85
N GLY A 84 -4.11 6.32 13.30
CA GLY A 84 -3.82 6.69 14.68
C GLY A 84 -3.99 5.56 15.69
N LEU A 85 -4.15 4.32 15.21
CA LEU A 85 -4.38 3.16 16.07
C LEU A 85 -3.13 2.83 16.89
N ASP A 86 -3.36 2.39 18.11
CA ASP A 86 -2.32 1.95 19.03
C ASP A 86 -2.13 0.42 19.00
N SER A 87 -1.23 -0.09 19.85
CA SER A 87 -0.95 -1.52 19.93
C SER A 87 -2.07 -2.34 20.60
N ILE A 88 -2.97 -1.69 21.34
CA ILE A 88 -4.13 -2.32 21.99
C ILE A 88 -5.21 -2.54 20.94
N ASP A 89 -5.45 -1.54 20.09
CA ASP A 89 -6.38 -1.62 18.95
C ASP A 89 -6.01 -2.77 18.01
N ALA A 90 -4.71 -2.99 17.78
CA ALA A 90 -4.22 -4.11 16.97
C ALA A 90 -4.67 -5.47 17.53
N LEU A 91 -4.64 -5.61 18.85
CA LEU A 91 -5.03 -6.83 19.55
C LEU A 91 -6.54 -7.04 19.48
N GLU A 92 -7.33 -5.98 19.66
CA GLU A 92 -8.78 -6.04 19.53
C GLU A 92 -9.21 -6.46 18.12
N LEU A 93 -8.60 -5.85 17.09
CA LEU A 93 -8.83 -6.22 15.70
C LEU A 93 -8.39 -7.68 15.41
N ALA A 94 -7.25 -8.11 15.93
CA ALA A 94 -6.80 -9.51 15.81
C ALA A 94 -7.81 -10.50 16.41
N LEU A 95 -8.37 -10.18 17.58
CA LEU A 95 -9.39 -10.98 18.25
C LEU A 95 -10.71 -10.98 17.45
N ALA A 96 -11.12 -9.85 16.91
CA ALA A 96 -12.32 -9.73 16.07
C ALA A 96 -12.20 -10.58 14.80
N ILE A 97 -11.06 -10.50 14.10
CA ILE A 97 -10.75 -11.33 12.92
C ILE A 97 -10.75 -12.81 13.30
N SER A 98 -10.17 -13.15 14.45
CA SER A 98 -10.12 -14.55 14.90
C SER A 98 -11.50 -15.13 15.17
N LYS A 99 -12.40 -14.34 15.75
CA LYS A 99 -13.80 -14.72 15.96
C LYS A 99 -14.57 -14.83 14.64
N ARG A 100 -14.34 -13.93 13.68
CA ARG A 100 -15.10 -13.87 12.42
C ARG A 100 -14.66 -14.94 11.41
N TYR A 101 -13.35 -15.13 11.26
CA TYR A 101 -12.77 -16.00 10.23
C TYR A 101 -12.22 -17.33 10.78
N GLY A 102 -12.17 -17.52 12.09
CA GLY A 102 -11.84 -18.80 12.72
C GLY A 102 -10.34 -19.15 12.76
N PHE A 103 -9.44 -18.20 12.50
CA PHE A 103 -7.98 -18.40 12.60
C PHE A 103 -7.33 -17.33 13.49
N GLN A 104 -6.16 -17.58 14.08
CA GLN A 104 -5.54 -16.64 15.03
C GLN A 104 -4.46 -15.79 14.36
N LEU A 105 -4.56 -14.46 14.48
CA LEU A 105 -3.42 -13.56 14.24
C LEU A 105 -2.63 -13.39 15.53
N ARG A 106 -1.31 -13.61 15.48
CA ARG A 106 -0.42 -13.53 16.65
C ARG A 106 0.44 -12.27 16.63
N SER A 107 0.14 -11.31 17.52
CA SER A 107 0.75 -9.97 17.55
C SER A 107 2.25 -9.91 17.88
N ASP A 108 2.86 -11.01 18.29
CA ASP A 108 4.22 -11.08 18.82
C ASP A 108 5.29 -11.48 17.79
N ASN A 109 4.93 -11.69 16.52
CA ASN A 109 5.87 -12.06 15.45
C ASN A 109 6.15 -10.88 14.49
N ASP A 110 7.37 -10.84 13.92
CA ASP A 110 7.77 -9.87 12.88
C ASP A 110 6.83 -9.89 11.66
N GLU A 111 6.27 -11.05 11.36
CA GLU A 111 5.29 -11.25 10.31
C GLU A 111 4.00 -10.46 10.57
N ASN A 112 3.59 -10.34 11.84
CA ASN A 112 2.38 -9.61 12.21
C ASN A 112 2.53 -8.11 11.97
N ARG A 113 3.73 -7.55 12.13
CA ARG A 113 3.99 -6.15 11.76
C ARG A 113 3.77 -5.89 10.27
N ARG A 114 3.99 -6.91 9.42
CA ARG A 114 3.73 -6.82 7.97
C ARG A 114 2.25 -6.99 7.67
N ILE A 115 1.60 -7.95 8.32
CA ILE A 115 0.16 -8.22 8.15
C ILE A 115 -0.66 -7.00 8.58
N PHE A 116 -0.32 -6.39 9.72
CA PHE A 116 -0.94 -5.20 10.26
C PHE A 116 -0.38 -3.89 9.68
N ALA A 117 0.52 -3.95 8.68
CA ALA A 117 1.08 -2.74 8.09
C ALA A 117 0.00 -1.91 7.40
N SER A 118 -0.87 -2.54 6.60
CA SER A 118 -1.94 -1.88 5.86
C SER A 118 -3.16 -2.77 5.74
N LEU A 119 -4.32 -2.21 5.42
CA LEU A 119 -5.56 -2.97 5.20
C LEU A 119 -5.38 -4.01 4.07
N ARG A 120 -4.64 -3.66 3.02
CA ARG A 120 -4.33 -4.57 1.91
C ARG A 120 -3.52 -5.78 2.36
N ALA A 121 -2.49 -5.58 3.18
CA ALA A 121 -1.69 -6.67 3.71
C ALA A 121 -2.52 -7.59 4.62
N LEU A 122 -3.38 -6.99 5.45
CA LEU A 122 -4.28 -7.70 6.34
C LEU A 122 -5.31 -8.52 5.55
N SER A 123 -5.94 -7.90 4.55
CA SER A 123 -6.91 -8.55 3.67
C SER A 123 -6.29 -9.70 2.89
N ALA A 124 -5.09 -9.51 2.32
CA ALA A 124 -4.37 -10.58 1.64
C ALA A 124 -4.09 -11.78 2.56
N HIS A 125 -3.74 -11.52 3.82
CA HIS A 125 -3.53 -12.58 4.80
C HIS A 125 -4.83 -13.30 5.18
N VAL A 126 -5.92 -12.56 5.37
CA VAL A 126 -7.25 -13.12 5.64
C VAL A 126 -7.72 -13.98 4.47
N GLU A 127 -7.61 -13.48 3.24
CA GLU A 127 -8.00 -14.20 2.02
C GLU A 127 -7.17 -15.46 1.79
N ALA A 128 -5.90 -15.47 2.19
CA ALA A 128 -5.04 -16.65 2.08
C ALA A 128 -5.38 -17.74 3.12
N ASN A 129 -5.92 -17.36 4.28
CA ASN A 129 -6.21 -18.28 5.38
C ASN A 129 -7.70 -18.61 5.53
N LYS A 130 -8.60 -17.88 4.86
CA LYS A 130 -10.03 -18.22 4.87
C LYS A 130 -10.19 -19.61 4.27
N THR A 131 -10.67 -20.54 5.10
CA THR A 131 -11.00 -21.88 4.65
C THR A 131 -12.49 -21.85 4.35
N VAL A 132 -12.83 -21.49 3.11
CA VAL A 132 -14.22 -21.56 2.60
C VAL A 132 -14.70 -23.00 2.52
#